data_AF-V4NED2-F1
#
_entry.id   AF-V4NED2-F1
#
_cell.length_a   1.000
_cell.length_b   1.000
_cell.length_c   1.000
_cell.angle_alpha   90.00
_cell.angle_beta   90.00
_cell.angle_gamma   90.00
#
_symmetry.space_group_name_H-M   'P 1'
#
loop_
_entity.id
_entity.type
_entity.pdbx_description
1 polymer ?
#
loop_
_entity_poly.entity_id
_entity_poly.type
_entity_poly.pdbx_seq_one_letter_code
_entity_poly.pdbx_strand_id
1 'polypeptide(L)'
;WSTFVFSNRLPRNHNTFEQLVFSNGVFYCLTNTGCLSIFDPSLNSWTVLPGLAPKHHGSNGCFMAEHQGKIFLIYMYNHKNPTVLKLDPTSCEWTERKTLGGLTIYASVLSSESRAEQKQPSGIRNCLCLSVFHGFKRTCVYYKVDDESMIFLKWKKYDPYANIWVMPPLNLLDLPLFDQLL
;
A
#
# COMPACT_ATOMS: atom_id res chain seq x y z
N TRP A 1 27.00 -10.76 -2.35
CA TRP A 1 25.70 -10.63 -1.64
C TRP A 1 25.82 -11.36 -0.32
N SER A 2 25.50 -10.69 0.78
CA SER A 2 25.47 -11.31 2.11
C SER A 2 24.02 -11.36 2.57
N THR A 3 23.55 -12.54 2.98
CA THR A 3 22.18 -12.74 3.47
C THR A 3 22.23 -12.91 4.98
N PHE A 4 21.42 -12.15 5.69
CA PHE A 4 21.27 -12.24 7.14
C PHE A 4 19.85 -12.70 7.46
N VAL A 5 19.72 -13.64 8.41
CA VAL A 5 18.42 -14.18 8.84
C VAL A 5 18.20 -13.78 10.29
N PHE A 6 17.11 -13.07 10.54
CA PHE A 6 16.73 -12.61 11.87
C PHE A 6 15.40 -13.25 12.25
N SER A 7 15.41 -14.12 13.27
CA SER A 7 14.19 -14.76 13.75
C SER A 7 13.27 -13.72 14.39
N ASN A 8 12.01 -13.68 13.95
CA ASN A 8 11.01 -12.84 14.61
C ASN A 8 10.72 -13.39 16.02
N ARG A 9 10.27 -12.53 16.94
CA ARG A 9 9.84 -12.90 18.30
C ARG A 9 8.32 -13.07 18.42
N LEU A 10 7.64 -13.24 17.28
CA LEU A 10 6.19 -13.32 17.28
C LEU A 10 5.74 -14.67 17.87
N PRO A 11 4.63 -14.72 18.63
CA PRO A 11 4.06 -15.98 19.05
C PRO A 11 3.76 -16.85 17.82
N ARG A 12 3.95 -18.16 17.94
CA ARG A 12 3.89 -19.18 16.87
C ARG A 12 2.62 -19.15 15.98
N ASN A 13 1.58 -18.45 16.40
CA ASN A 13 0.30 -18.30 15.70
C ASN A 13 0.26 -17.08 14.75
N HIS A 14 1.30 -16.23 14.72
CA HIS A 14 1.37 -14.99 13.92
C HIS A 14 2.42 -15.09 12.80
N ASN A 15 2.67 -16.29 12.29
CA ASN A 15 3.91 -16.68 11.61
C ASN A 15 4.14 -16.14 10.20
N THR A 16 3.22 -15.39 9.62
CA THR A 16 3.39 -14.84 8.26
C THR A 16 3.13 -13.34 8.23
N PHE A 17 4.20 -12.60 7.95
CA PHE A 17 4.12 -11.21 7.53
C PHE A 17 3.45 -11.14 6.16
N GLU A 18 2.41 -10.33 6.04
CA GLU A 18 1.71 -10.09 4.77
C GLU A 18 2.24 -8.84 4.08
N GLN A 19 2.58 -7.81 4.86
CA GLN A 19 2.96 -6.50 4.35
C GLN A 19 4.14 -5.94 5.13
N LEU A 20 5.03 -5.23 4.45
CA LEU A 20 6.21 -4.64 5.04
C LEU A 20 6.49 -3.28 4.39
N VAL A 21 6.82 -2.28 5.21
CA VAL A 21 7.25 -0.96 4.75
C VAL A 21 8.46 -0.50 5.54
N PHE A 22 9.35 0.24 4.91
CA PHE A 22 10.51 0.85 5.57
C PHE A 22 10.24 2.33 5.80
N SER A 23 10.43 2.81 7.02
CA SER A 23 10.27 4.22 7.37
C SER A 23 11.17 4.57 8.54
N ASN A 24 11.75 5.78 8.51
CA ASN A 24 12.57 6.31 9.61
C ASN A 24 13.66 5.34 10.13
N GLY A 25 14.30 4.58 9.23
CA GLY A 25 15.39 3.67 9.57
C GLY A 25 14.96 2.28 10.03
N VAL A 26 13.66 2.01 10.14
CA VAL A 26 13.13 0.73 10.64
C VAL A 26 12.11 0.11 9.68
N PHE A 27 11.93 -1.20 9.79
CA PHE A 27 10.90 -1.93 9.06
C PHE A 27 9.65 -2.10 9.92
N TYR A 28 8.51 -1.69 9.38
CA TYR A 28 7.19 -1.99 9.92
C TYR A 28 6.68 -3.25 9.22
N CYS A 29 6.41 -4.29 10.00
CA CYS A 29 6.07 -5.63 9.52
C CYS A 29 4.69 -6.01 10.05
N LEU A 30 3.70 -6.10 9.15
CA LEU A 30 2.32 -6.45 9.48
C LEU A 30 2.08 -7.94 9.21
N THR A 31 1.55 -8.64 10.19
CA THR A 31 1.14 -10.06 10.05
C THR A 31 -0.29 -10.18 9.55
N ASN A 32 -0.62 -11.35 8.99
CA ASN A 32 -2.00 -11.72 8.61
C ASN A 32 -3.03 -11.65 9.75
N THR A 33 -2.56 -11.69 10.99
CA THR A 33 -3.42 -11.56 12.19
C THR A 33 -3.63 -10.11 12.64
N GLY A 34 -3.00 -9.14 11.98
CA GLY A 34 -3.07 -7.72 12.33
C GLY A 34 -2.03 -7.26 13.36
N CYS A 35 -1.13 -8.13 13.82
CA CYS A 35 -0.02 -7.70 14.68
C CYS A 35 1.00 -6.89 13.86
N LEU A 36 1.36 -5.71 14.35
CA LEU A 36 2.40 -4.86 13.79
C LEU A 36 3.67 -4.98 14.63
N SER A 37 4.79 -5.26 13.98
CA SER A 37 6.11 -5.31 14.61
C SER A 37 7.07 -4.36 13.92
N ILE A 38 8.02 -3.83 14.68
CA ILE A 38 9.12 -3.03 14.17
C ILE A 38 10.39 -3.88 14.21
N PHE A 39 11.11 -3.95 13.09
CA PHE A 39 12.47 -4.47 13.04
C PHE A 39 13.46 -3.33 12.81
N ASP A 40 14.38 -3.16 13.75
CA ASP A 40 15.48 -2.21 13.65
C ASP A 40 16.74 -2.93 13.15
N PRO A 41 17.19 -2.67 11.91
CA PRO A 41 18.38 -3.31 11.35
C PRO A 41 19.68 -2.83 12.01
N SER A 42 19.70 -1.63 12.61
CA SER A 42 20.88 -1.10 13.30
C SER A 42 21.12 -1.75 14.66
N LEU A 43 20.03 -2.09 15.35
CA LEU A 43 20.06 -2.75 16.67
C LEU A 43 19.91 -4.27 16.58
N ASN A 44 19.60 -4.81 15.40
CA ASN A 44 19.23 -6.21 15.22
C ASN A 44 18.16 -6.66 16.23
N SER A 45 17.08 -5.88 16.31
CA SER A 45 16.05 -6.10 17.34
C SER A 45 14.64 -5.99 16.77
N TRP A 46 13.73 -6.73 17.42
CA TRP A 46 12.31 -6.74 17.11
C TRP A 46 11.51 -6.19 18.28
N THR A 47 10.58 -5.29 17.98
CA THR A 47 9.62 -4.74 18.95
C THR A 47 8.20 -4.99 18.44
N VAL A 48 7.37 -5.68 19.22
CA VAL A 48 5.95 -5.86 18.88
C VAL A 48 5.17 -4.67 19.42
N LEU A 49 4.39 -4.00 18.57
CA LEU A 49 3.57 -2.87 18.99
C LEU A 49 2.27 -3.38 19.64
N PRO A 50 1.78 -2.73 20.71
CA PRO A 50 0.60 -3.19 21.45
C PRO A 50 -0.72 -3.01 20.68
N GLY A 51 -0.76 -2.14 19.67
CA GLY A 51 -1.94 -1.90 18.85
C GLY A 51 -2.08 -2.92 17.72
N LEU A 52 -3.19 -3.66 17.73
CA LEU A 52 -3.56 -4.50 16.60
C LEU A 52 -4.18 -3.66 15.49
N ALA A 53 -3.79 -3.94 14.25
CA ALA A 53 -4.56 -3.50 13.11
C ALA A 53 -5.98 -4.10 13.21
N PRO A 54 -7.03 -3.28 13.05
CA PRO A 54 -8.40 -3.76 13.08
C PRO A 54 -8.58 -4.92 12.09
N LYS A 55 -8.95 -6.10 12.58
CA LYS A 55 -9.32 -7.21 11.70
C LYS A 55 -10.64 -6.84 11.00
N HIS A 56 -10.55 -6.41 9.74
CA HIS A 56 -11.74 -6.13 8.95
C HIS A 56 -12.32 -7.43 8.39
N HIS A 57 -13.29 -8.00 9.11
CA HIS A 57 -14.07 -9.15 8.67
C HIS A 57 -14.66 -8.92 7.27
N GLY A 58 -14.38 -9.83 6.34
CA GLY A 58 -14.81 -9.74 4.95
C GLY A 58 -13.85 -8.98 4.02
N SER A 59 -12.70 -8.52 4.53
CA SER A 59 -11.58 -8.06 3.68
C SER A 59 -10.99 -9.22 2.88
N ASN A 60 -10.59 -8.94 1.64
CA ASN A 60 -9.92 -9.92 0.77
C ASN A 60 -8.41 -9.71 0.68
N GLY A 61 -7.86 -8.78 1.44
CA GLY A 61 -6.45 -8.45 1.43
C GLY A 61 -6.19 -7.05 1.94
N CYS A 62 -4.92 -6.76 2.22
CA CYS A 62 -4.48 -5.44 2.63
C CYS A 62 -3.17 -5.02 1.97
N PHE A 63 -2.94 -3.71 1.92
CA PHE A 63 -1.67 -3.11 1.53
C PHE A 63 -1.17 -2.18 2.62
N MET A 64 0.15 -2.10 2.78
CA MET A 64 0.76 -1.12 3.66
C MET A 64 1.63 -0.16 2.82
N ALA A 65 1.50 1.13 3.08
CA ALA A 65 2.23 2.18 2.37
C ALA A 65 2.83 3.19 3.35
N GLU A 66 3.93 3.82 2.94
CA GLU A 66 4.63 4.86 3.68
C GLU A 66 4.54 6.19 2.93
N HIS A 67 4.37 7.30 3.66
CA HIS A 67 4.56 8.65 3.14
C HIS A 67 5.14 9.57 4.23
N GLN A 68 6.38 10.04 4.06
CA GLN A 68 6.99 11.05 4.95
C GLN A 68 6.90 10.68 6.44
N GLY A 69 7.27 9.45 6.80
CA GLY A 69 7.20 8.94 8.16
C GLY A 69 5.82 8.44 8.60
N LYS A 70 4.78 8.60 7.77
CA LYS A 70 3.41 8.18 8.09
C LYS A 70 3.13 6.82 7.45
N ILE A 71 2.63 5.90 8.25
CA ILE A 71 2.26 4.56 7.79
C ILE A 71 0.74 4.50 7.56
N PHE A 72 0.35 3.95 6.41
CA PHE A 72 -1.03 3.73 6.02
C PHE A 72 -1.28 2.24 5.79
N LEU A 73 -2.47 1.78 6.21
CA LEU A 73 -2.97 0.44 5.96
C LEU A 73 -4.27 0.53 5.18
N ILE A 74 -4.36 -0.21 4.08
CA ILE A 74 -5.47 -0.16 3.14
C ILE A 74 -6.12 -1.54 3.11
N TYR A 75 -7.41 -1.62 3.45
CA TYR A 75 -8.21 -2.84 3.34
C TYR A 75 -9.07 -2.81 2.08
N MET A 76 -9.16 -3.96 1.41
CA MET A 76 -9.97 -4.14 0.20
C MET A 76 -11.10 -5.14 0.42
N TYR A 77 -12.22 -4.93 -0.28
CA TYR A 77 -13.42 -5.77 -0.16
C TYR A 77 -14.03 -6.11 -1.52
N ASN A 78 -14.83 -7.19 -1.60
CA ASN A 78 -15.53 -7.58 -2.83
C ASN A 78 -16.65 -6.61 -3.21
N HIS A 79 -17.39 -6.13 -2.19
CA HIS A 79 -18.66 -5.43 -2.37
C HIS A 79 -18.75 -4.15 -1.52
N LYS A 80 -17.60 -3.62 -1.09
CA LYS A 80 -17.52 -2.41 -0.26
C LYS A 80 -16.32 -1.56 -0.70
N ASN A 81 -16.41 -0.27 -0.40
CA ASN A 81 -15.32 0.66 -0.62
C ASN A 81 -14.08 0.28 0.21
N PRO A 82 -12.85 0.48 -0.32
CA PRO A 82 -11.64 0.30 0.46
C PRO A 82 -11.62 1.20 1.70
N THR A 83 -11.04 0.72 2.78
CA THR A 83 -10.84 1.50 4.01
C THR A 83 -9.37 1.89 4.11
N VAL A 84 -9.08 3.14 4.46
CA VAL A 84 -7.71 3.59 4.75
C VAL A 84 -7.56 3.92 6.21
N LEU A 85 -6.58 3.31 6.86
CA LEU A 85 -6.18 3.57 8.23
C LEU A 85 -4.81 4.24 8.22
N LYS A 86 -4.57 5.15 9.16
CA LYS A 86 -3.26 5.73 9.44
C LYS A 86 -2.82 5.32 10.84
N LEU A 87 -1.57 4.88 10.98
CA LEU A 87 -0.97 4.60 12.28
C LEU A 87 -0.65 5.91 13.02
N ASP A 88 -1.08 6.01 14.26
CA ASP A 88 -0.54 6.97 15.22
C ASP A 88 0.66 6.33 15.93
N PRO A 89 1.90 6.83 15.71
CA PRO A 89 3.08 6.25 16.32
C PRO A 89 3.15 6.46 17.84
N THR A 90 2.39 7.40 18.41
CA THR A 90 2.42 7.71 19.85
C THR A 90 1.57 6.75 20.64
N SER A 91 0.34 6.49 20.19
CA SER A 91 -0.57 5.53 20.82
C SER A 91 -0.45 4.11 20.26
N CYS A 92 0.26 3.94 19.14
CA CYS A 92 0.28 2.71 18.34
C CYS A 92 -1.11 2.28 17.82
N GLU A 93 -2.06 3.20 17.73
CA GLU A 93 -3.42 2.93 17.27
C GLU A 93 -3.63 3.28 15.81
N TRP A 94 -4.62 2.64 15.18
CA TRP A 94 -5.00 2.89 13.80
C TRP A 94 -6.25 3.77 13.74
N THR A 95 -6.17 4.89 13.03
CA THR A 95 -7.30 5.79 12.82
C THR A 95 -7.74 5.78 11.36
N GLU A 96 -9.04 5.58 11.12
CA GLU A 96 -9.61 5.66 9.78
C GLU A 96 -9.52 7.07 9.20
N ARG A 97 -9.22 7.13 7.91
CA ARG A 97 -9.07 8.36 7.14
C ARG A 97 -10.13 8.41 6.05
N LYS A 98 -10.99 9.43 6.14
CA LYS A 98 -12.00 9.77 5.11
C LYS A 98 -11.45 10.62 3.96
N THR A 99 -10.19 11.06 4.06
CA THR A 99 -9.48 11.79 3.01
C THR A 99 -7.98 11.55 3.17
N LEU A 100 -7.24 11.60 2.06
CA LEU A 100 -5.79 11.42 2.03
C LEU A 100 -5.03 12.75 2.05
N GLY A 101 -5.73 13.90 2.08
CA GLY A 101 -5.10 15.22 2.12
C GLY A 101 -4.26 15.55 0.88
N GLY A 102 -4.72 15.16 -0.30
CA GLY A 102 -4.05 15.32 -1.59
C GLY A 102 -3.11 14.17 -1.97
N LEU A 103 -2.90 13.19 -1.08
CA LEU A 103 -2.03 12.04 -1.33
C LEU A 103 -2.72 11.02 -2.26
N THR A 104 -1.94 10.44 -3.17
CA THR A 104 -2.32 9.29 -3.99
C THR A 104 -1.46 8.10 -3.62
N ILE A 105 -2.08 6.95 -3.31
CA ILE A 105 -1.38 5.71 -2.95
C ILE A 105 -1.54 4.70 -4.08
N TYR A 106 -0.42 4.21 -4.59
CA TYR A 106 -0.32 3.14 -5.57
C TYR A 106 0.10 1.87 -4.84
N ALA A 107 -0.69 0.81 -4.90
CA ALA A 107 -0.35 -0.43 -4.21
C ALA A 107 -0.59 -1.65 -5.07
N SER A 108 0.32 -2.61 -4.95
CA SER A 108 0.29 -3.90 -5.60
C SER A 108 0.74 -4.99 -4.64
N VAL A 109 0.57 -6.25 -5.04
CA VAL A 109 1.02 -7.39 -4.22
C VAL A 109 2.52 -7.33 -3.91
N LEU A 110 3.32 -6.73 -4.79
CA LEU A 110 4.78 -6.72 -4.67
C LEU A 110 5.33 -5.40 -4.09
N SER A 111 4.59 -4.31 -4.21
CA SER A 111 5.06 -2.99 -3.80
C SER A 111 3.93 -2.01 -3.58
N SER A 112 4.14 -1.07 -2.66
CA SER A 112 3.26 0.09 -2.48
C SER A 112 4.09 1.37 -2.43
N GLU A 113 3.61 2.40 -3.12
CA GLU A 113 4.19 3.73 -3.19
C GLU A 113 3.13 4.80 -2.92
N SER A 114 3.53 5.93 -2.37
CA SER A 114 2.62 7.05 -2.15
C SER A 114 3.21 8.35 -2.68
N ARG A 115 2.38 9.21 -3.27
CA ARG A 115 2.80 10.44 -3.93
C ARG A 115 1.85 11.58 -3.63
N ALA A 116 2.38 12.69 -3.12
CA ALA A 116 1.62 13.92 -2.97
C ALA A 116 1.39 14.57 -4.35
N GLU A 117 0.33 15.35 -4.46
CA GLU A 117 0.05 16.18 -5.64
C GLU A 117 1.26 17.09 -5.93
N GLN A 118 1.74 17.06 -7.18
CA GLN A 118 2.83 17.93 -7.64
C GLN A 118 2.30 19.35 -7.95
N LYS A 119 3.20 20.32 -8.11
CA LYS A 119 2.88 21.74 -8.36
C LYS A 119 1.99 22.00 -9.59
N GLN A 120 1.88 21.05 -10.52
CA GLN A 120 0.89 21.09 -11.59
C GLN A 120 -0.23 20.09 -11.32
N PRO A 121 -1.51 20.50 -11.43
CA PRO A 121 -2.63 19.63 -11.14
C PRO A 121 -2.72 18.53 -12.20
N SER A 122 -2.25 17.33 -11.86
CA SER A 122 -2.42 16.13 -12.67
C SER A 122 -3.87 15.63 -12.70
N GLY A 123 -4.74 16.20 -11.85
CA GLY A 123 -6.11 15.75 -11.63
C GLY A 123 -6.21 14.48 -10.78
N ILE A 124 -5.08 13.89 -10.35
CA ILE A 124 -5.02 12.66 -9.56
C ILE A 124 -4.54 12.99 -8.14
N ARG A 125 -5.50 13.15 -7.22
CA ARG A 125 -5.27 13.40 -5.80
C ARG A 125 -6.32 12.68 -4.98
N ASN A 126 -6.03 12.35 -3.73
CA ASN A 126 -6.96 11.63 -2.85
C ASN A 126 -7.46 10.32 -3.46
N CYS A 127 -6.54 9.56 -4.06
CA CYS A 127 -6.87 8.34 -4.80
C CYS A 127 -6.10 7.13 -4.29
N LEU A 128 -6.73 5.96 -4.42
CA LEU A 128 -6.09 4.65 -4.29
C LEU A 128 -6.05 3.97 -5.65
N CYS A 129 -4.86 3.56 -6.07
CA CYS A 129 -4.61 2.81 -7.29
C CYS A 129 -4.11 1.41 -6.91
N LEU A 130 -5.02 0.44 -6.82
CA LEU A 130 -4.76 -0.87 -6.22
C LEU A 130 -4.79 -1.98 -7.27
N SER A 131 -3.73 -2.79 -7.37
CA SER A 131 -3.77 -4.02 -8.16
C SER A 131 -4.45 -5.12 -7.33
N VAL A 132 -5.58 -5.67 -7.79
CA VAL A 132 -6.28 -6.70 -7.03
C VAL A 132 -5.89 -8.07 -7.56
N PHE A 133 -5.16 -8.83 -6.75
CA PHE A 133 -4.77 -10.21 -7.02
C PHE A 133 -5.19 -11.07 -5.84
N HIS A 134 -6.35 -11.70 -5.97
CA HIS A 134 -6.83 -12.96 -5.34
C HIS A 134 -8.35 -12.95 -5.36
N GLY A 135 -8.97 -13.89 -6.09
CA GLY A 135 -10.44 -13.99 -6.23
C GLY A 135 -11.07 -13.00 -7.21
N PHE A 136 -10.44 -11.84 -7.47
CA PHE A 136 -10.88 -10.91 -8.51
C PHE A 136 -10.25 -11.28 -9.86
N LYS A 137 -11.05 -11.17 -10.93
CA LYS A 137 -10.54 -11.13 -12.32
C LYS A 137 -9.41 -10.10 -12.36
N ARG A 138 -8.38 -10.29 -13.20
CA ARG A 138 -7.23 -9.37 -13.35
C ARG A 138 -7.70 -7.91 -13.50
N THR A 139 -7.79 -7.17 -12.39
CA THR A 139 -8.49 -5.88 -12.32
C THR A 139 -7.71 -4.94 -11.42
N CYS A 140 -7.56 -3.69 -11.84
CA CYS A 140 -7.14 -2.59 -10.99
C CYS A 140 -8.35 -1.86 -10.45
N VAL A 141 -8.25 -1.44 -9.20
CA VAL A 141 -9.20 -0.54 -8.56
C VAL A 141 -8.59 0.85 -8.57
N TYR A 142 -9.30 1.80 -9.17
CA TYR A 142 -9.07 3.21 -8.99
C TYR A 142 -10.20 3.77 -8.12
N TYR A 143 -9.87 4.22 -6.92
CA TYR A 143 -10.84 4.70 -5.95
C TYR A 143 -10.54 6.13 -5.54
N LYS A 144 -11.48 7.05 -5.77
CA LYS A 144 -11.39 8.43 -5.26
C LYS A 144 -11.99 8.47 -3.86
N VAL A 145 -11.16 8.80 -2.89
CA VAL A 145 -11.53 8.77 -1.47
C VAL A 145 -12.58 9.85 -1.15
N ASP A 146 -12.43 11.07 -1.69
CA ASP A 146 -13.34 12.17 -1.37
C ASP A 146 -14.75 11.97 -1.98
N ASP A 147 -14.82 11.44 -3.21
CA ASP A 147 -16.08 11.23 -3.94
C ASP A 147 -16.70 9.85 -3.63
N GLU A 148 -16.03 9.03 -2.82
CA GLU A 148 -16.30 7.60 -2.61
C GLU A 148 -16.59 6.82 -3.91
N SER A 149 -15.96 7.22 -5.01
CA SER A 149 -16.23 6.67 -6.34
C SER A 149 -15.19 5.64 -6.75
N MET A 150 -15.64 4.55 -7.39
CA MET A 150 -14.81 3.38 -7.69
C MET A 150 -14.89 3.02 -9.17
N ILE A 151 -13.73 2.85 -9.80
CA ILE A 151 -13.58 2.42 -11.19
C ILE A 151 -12.78 1.12 -11.22
N PHE A 152 -13.28 0.14 -11.98
CA PHE A 152 -12.63 -1.14 -12.20
C PHE A 152 -11.99 -1.18 -13.59
N LEU A 153 -10.67 -1.32 -13.64
CA LEU A 153 -9.89 -1.40 -14.88
C LEU A 153 -9.48 -2.85 -15.12
N LYS A 154 -10.04 -3.50 -16.14
CA LYS A 154 -9.70 -4.90 -16.48
C LYS A 154 -8.42 -4.96 -17.30
N TRP A 155 -7.52 -5.88 -16.95
CA TRP A 155 -6.27 -6.11 -17.66
C TRP A 155 -6.45 -7.09 -18.84
N LYS A 156 -5.66 -6.94 -19.90
CA LYS A 156 -5.54 -7.95 -20.97
C LYS A 156 -4.75 -9.19 -20.46
N LYS A 157 -4.85 -10.30 -21.21
CA LYS A 157 -4.45 -11.68 -20.82
C LYS A 157 -2.95 -11.93 -20.53
N TYR A 158 -2.09 -10.92 -20.47
CA TYR A 158 -0.67 -11.11 -20.18
C TYR A 158 -0.38 -11.30 -18.68
N ASP A 159 0.70 -12.01 -18.38
CA ASP A 159 1.10 -12.42 -17.02
C ASP A 159 1.43 -11.19 -16.16
N PRO A 160 0.74 -10.99 -15.02
CA PRO A 160 0.96 -9.87 -14.11
C PRO A 160 2.38 -9.84 -13.52
N TYR A 161 3.04 -10.98 -13.31
CA TYR A 161 4.37 -11.01 -12.71
C TYR A 161 5.47 -10.53 -13.66
N ALA A 162 5.18 -10.47 -14.97
CA ALA A 162 6.15 -10.03 -15.95
C ALA A 162 6.42 -8.51 -15.89
N ASN A 163 5.49 -7.69 -15.37
CA ASN A 163 5.56 -6.23 -15.49
C ASN A 163 4.84 -5.45 -14.36
N ILE A 164 5.06 -5.75 -13.07
CA ILE A 164 4.58 -4.82 -12.01
C ILE A 164 5.62 -3.72 -11.81
N TRP A 165 5.70 -2.81 -12.78
CA TRP A 165 6.31 -1.50 -12.56
C TRP A 165 5.20 -0.54 -12.17
N VAL A 166 5.23 -0.03 -10.94
CA VAL A 166 4.52 1.20 -10.60
C VAL A 166 5.36 2.32 -11.21
N MET A 167 5.20 2.56 -12.52
CA MET A 167 5.74 3.77 -13.12
C MET A 167 4.81 4.90 -12.66
N PRO A 168 5.27 5.85 -11.84
CA PRO A 168 4.56 7.10 -11.74
C PRO A 168 4.40 7.70 -13.13
N PRO A 169 3.40 8.55 -13.38
CA PRO A 169 3.47 9.41 -14.55
C PRO A 169 4.83 10.12 -14.52
N LEU A 170 5.68 9.81 -15.51
CA LEU A 170 6.74 10.71 -15.93
C LEU A 170 6.06 12.06 -16.14
N ASN A 171 6.67 13.14 -15.66
CA ASN A 171 6.19 14.49 -15.91
C ASN A 171 5.73 14.56 -17.37
N LEU A 172 4.49 14.96 -17.61
CA LEU A 172 3.83 14.98 -18.93
C LEU A 172 4.52 15.91 -19.96
N LEU A 173 5.73 16.39 -19.66
CA LEU A 173 6.56 17.25 -20.48
C LEU A 173 7.77 16.55 -21.12
N ASP A 174 8.09 15.30 -20.74
CA ASP A 174 9.31 14.63 -21.23
C ASP A 174 9.07 13.42 -22.16
N LEU A 175 7.86 13.24 -22.70
CA LEU A 175 7.65 12.28 -23.78
C LEU A 175 7.77 12.98 -25.14
N PRO A 176 8.68 12.54 -26.03
CA PRO A 176 8.65 12.99 -27.41
C PRO A 176 7.31 12.53 -28.01
N LEU A 177 6.50 13.51 -28.42
CA LEU A 177 5.34 13.30 -29.26
C LEU A 177 5.78 12.42 -30.45
N PHE A 178 5.28 11.19 -30.51
CA PHE A 178 5.22 10.48 -31.79
C PHE A 178 4.12 11.17 -32.62
N ASP A 179 4.48 12.34 -33.15
CA ASP A 179 3.82 12.88 -34.31
C ASP A 179 4.26 12.08 -35.54
N GLN A 180 3.31 11.94 -36.47
CA GLN A 180 3.43 11.49 -37.86
C GLN A 180 3.21 10.00 -38.13
N LEU A 181 1.93 9.63 -38.20
CA LEU A 181 1.40 8.93 -39.39
C LEU A 181 0.03 9.53 -39.76
N LEU A 182 0.07 10.64 -40.49
CA LEU A 182 -0.81 11.01 -41.60
C LEU A 182 -0.07 12.02 -42.47
#